data_AF-A0A2J4NZC6-F1
#
_entry.id   AF-A0A2J4NZC6-F1
#
_cell.length_a   1.000
_cell.length_b   1.000
_cell.length_c   1.000
_cell.angle_alpha   90.00
_cell.angle_beta   90.00
_cell.angle_gamma   90.00
#
_symmetry.space_group_name_H-M   'P 1'
#
loop_
_entity.id
_entity.type
_entity.pdbx_description
1 polymer ?
#
loop_
_entity_poly.entity_id
_entity_poly.type
_entity_poly.pdbx_seq_one_letter_code
_entity_poly.pdbx_strand_id
1 'polypeptide(L)'
;FNPNNRDDAKLDDFRNRAISDTFEPGSTVKPLVLMTALQQGIVQPDSVVDTHPFTLDGHRIRDVGYYPELSLTGILQKSSDTGVSHLSLAMPIQHLIDTYKAFGFGDSTGLGLTGESAGLMPQRRYWGELDRATFAFGYGLMVTPLQ
;
A
#
# COMPACT_ATOMS: atom_id res chain seq x y z
N PHE A 1 15.90 19.66 -16.42
CA PHE A 1 17.04 20.35 -17.09
C PHE A 1 16.89 20.27 -18.61
N ASN A 2 17.58 21.14 -19.37
CA ASN A 2 17.74 20.99 -20.82
C ASN A 2 18.99 20.13 -21.10
N PRO A 3 18.89 18.98 -21.79
CA PRO A 3 20.06 18.13 -22.01
C PRO A 3 21.11 18.74 -22.95
N ASN A 4 20.73 19.69 -23.81
CA ASN A 4 21.61 20.38 -24.75
C ASN A 4 22.36 21.58 -24.13
N ASN A 5 21.86 22.14 -23.02
CA ASN A 5 22.52 23.20 -22.27
C ASN A 5 22.24 23.02 -20.77
N ARG A 6 23.30 22.77 -19.99
CA ARG A 6 23.23 22.39 -18.58
C ARG A 6 23.76 23.47 -17.63
N ASP A 7 24.09 24.66 -18.12
CA ASP A 7 24.84 25.67 -17.36
C ASP A 7 24.12 26.09 -16.05
N ASP A 8 22.79 26.13 -16.05
CA ASP A 8 21.98 26.46 -14.87
C ASP A 8 21.38 25.25 -14.15
N ALA A 9 21.65 24.03 -14.62
CA ALA A 9 21.03 22.82 -14.08
C ALA A 9 21.66 22.42 -12.74
N LYS A 10 20.82 22.15 -11.74
CA LYS A 10 21.24 21.62 -10.44
C LYS A 10 21.15 20.09 -10.46
N LEU A 11 21.88 19.42 -9.57
CA LEU A 11 21.89 17.96 -9.49
C LEU A 11 20.48 17.35 -9.40
N ASP A 12 19.59 17.99 -8.66
CA ASP A 12 18.19 17.54 -8.50
C ASP A 12 17.38 17.58 -9.81
N ASP A 13 17.74 18.45 -10.75
CA ASP A 13 17.07 18.50 -12.06
C ASP A 13 17.33 17.26 -12.91
N PHE A 14 18.46 16.57 -12.69
CA PHE A 14 18.85 15.37 -13.43
C PHE A 14 18.17 14.10 -12.92
N ARG A 15 17.52 14.16 -11.76
CA ARG A 15 16.93 13.01 -11.09
C ARG A 15 15.66 12.56 -11.81
N ASN A 16 15.64 11.33 -12.32
CA ASN A 16 14.41 10.71 -12.81
C ASN A 16 13.59 10.20 -11.62
N ARG A 17 12.77 11.09 -11.05
CA ARG A 17 11.99 10.78 -9.85
C ARG A 17 11.04 9.60 -9.99
N ALA A 18 10.58 9.32 -11.22
CA ALA A 18 9.69 8.19 -11.47
C ALA A 18 10.31 6.84 -11.11
N ILE A 19 11.65 6.74 -11.17
CA ILE A 19 12.38 5.48 -10.91
C ILE A 19 13.26 5.55 -9.66
N SER A 20 13.61 6.76 -9.19
CA SER A 20 14.58 6.92 -8.09
C SER A 20 13.97 7.39 -6.77
N ASP A 21 12.80 8.03 -6.82
CA ASP A 21 12.15 8.55 -5.61
C ASP A 21 11.18 7.49 -5.12
N THR A 22 11.11 7.33 -3.81
CA THR A 22 10.22 6.37 -3.17
C THR A 22 9.26 7.09 -2.24
N PHE A 23 8.02 6.65 -2.19
CA PHE A 23 6.99 7.17 -1.30
C PHE A 23 6.12 6.04 -0.78
N GLU A 24 5.41 6.28 0.33
CA GLU A 24 4.42 5.34 0.83
C GLU A 24 3.18 5.38 -0.09
N PRO A 25 2.78 4.24 -0.69
CA PRO A 25 1.74 4.23 -1.73
C PRO A 25 0.36 4.64 -1.21
N GLY A 26 0.12 4.52 0.09
CA GLY A 26 -1.17 4.86 0.69
C GLY A 26 -2.31 4.04 0.07
N SER A 27 -3.43 4.72 -0.23
CA SER A 27 -4.66 4.07 -0.67
C SER A 27 -4.56 3.27 -1.98
N THR A 28 -3.51 3.44 -2.79
CA THR A 28 -3.36 2.71 -4.06
C THR A 28 -3.19 1.21 -3.87
N VAL A 29 -2.78 0.74 -2.67
CA VAL A 29 -2.64 -0.70 -2.38
C VAL A 29 -3.94 -1.39 -1.97
N LYS A 30 -4.97 -0.62 -1.59
CA LYS A 30 -6.23 -1.18 -1.05
C LYS A 30 -6.91 -2.20 -1.98
N PRO A 31 -6.95 -2.01 -3.31
CA PRO A 31 -7.46 -3.04 -4.22
C PRO A 31 -6.76 -4.39 -4.07
N LEU A 32 -5.45 -4.40 -3.80
CA LEU A 32 -4.66 -5.62 -3.61
C LEU A 32 -5.02 -6.33 -2.30
N VAL A 33 -5.34 -5.58 -1.24
CA VAL A 33 -5.86 -6.16 0.02
C VAL A 33 -7.19 -6.87 -0.22
N LEU A 34 -8.13 -6.21 -0.91
CA LEU A 34 -9.43 -6.82 -1.21
C LEU A 34 -9.27 -8.05 -2.11
N MET A 35 -8.43 -7.97 -3.14
CA MET A 35 -8.13 -9.10 -4.01
C MET A 35 -7.60 -10.28 -3.20
N THR A 36 -6.67 -10.04 -2.28
CA THR A 36 -6.10 -11.08 -1.40
C THR A 36 -7.17 -11.69 -0.51
N ALA A 37 -8.01 -10.85 0.13
CA ALA A 37 -9.06 -11.33 1.02
C ALA A 37 -10.11 -12.18 0.28
N LEU A 38 -10.49 -11.78 -0.94
CA LEU A 38 -11.37 -12.56 -1.82
C LEU A 38 -10.71 -13.89 -2.23
N GLN A 39 -9.45 -13.85 -2.66
CA GLN A 39 -8.72 -15.04 -3.11
C GLN A 39 -8.53 -16.07 -2.00
N GLN A 40 -8.32 -15.61 -0.76
CA GLN A 40 -8.17 -16.47 0.42
C GLN A 40 -9.52 -16.86 1.05
N GLY A 41 -10.65 -16.44 0.48
CA GLY A 41 -11.98 -16.76 0.99
C GLY A 41 -12.32 -16.13 2.34
N ILE A 42 -11.61 -15.06 2.73
CA ILE A 42 -11.85 -14.30 3.97
C ILE A 42 -13.16 -13.53 3.89
N VAL A 43 -13.50 -13.09 2.67
CA VAL A 43 -14.77 -12.43 2.32
C VAL A 43 -15.28 -12.97 1.01
N GLN A 44 -16.58 -12.82 0.78
CA GLN A 44 -17.27 -13.08 -0.47
C GLN A 44 -17.63 -11.76 -1.18
N PRO A 45 -17.91 -11.78 -2.50
CA PRO A 45 -18.24 -10.56 -3.25
C PRO A 45 -19.40 -9.73 -2.68
N ASP A 46 -20.36 -10.38 -2.00
CA ASP A 46 -21.53 -9.78 -1.36
C ASP A 46 -21.35 -9.51 0.15
N SER A 47 -20.15 -9.76 0.70
CA SER A 47 -19.86 -9.49 2.10
C SER A 47 -19.98 -8.01 2.44
N VAL A 48 -20.53 -7.77 3.62
CA VAL A 48 -20.60 -6.46 4.27
C VAL A 48 -19.65 -6.48 5.46
N VAL A 49 -18.81 -5.45 5.56
CA VAL A 49 -17.77 -5.35 6.59
C VAL A 49 -18.12 -4.21 7.53
N ASP A 50 -17.99 -4.46 8.84
CA ASP A 50 -18.05 -3.43 9.87
C ASP A 50 -16.93 -2.40 9.64
N THR A 51 -17.28 -1.12 9.56
CA THR A 51 -16.33 -0.03 9.37
C THR A 51 -16.44 1.04 10.46
N HIS A 52 -16.92 0.67 11.65
CA HIS A 52 -16.81 1.51 12.83
C HIS A 52 -15.33 1.76 13.18
N PRO A 53 -14.94 3.01 13.51
CA PRO A 53 -13.58 3.29 13.99
C PRO A 53 -13.21 2.44 15.21
N PHE A 54 -12.01 1.87 15.21
CA PHE A 54 -11.50 1.04 16.30
C PHE A 54 -10.08 1.47 16.69
N THR A 55 -9.56 0.92 17.79
CA THR A 55 -8.24 1.27 18.33
C THR A 55 -7.36 0.03 18.42
N LEU A 56 -6.13 0.13 17.91
CA LEU A 56 -5.07 -0.88 18.05
C LEU A 56 -3.86 -0.24 18.71
N ASP A 57 -3.33 -0.84 19.76
CA ASP A 57 -2.12 -0.36 20.45
C ASP A 57 -2.18 1.13 20.85
N GLY A 58 -3.37 1.66 21.15
CA GLY A 58 -3.59 3.07 21.46
C GLY A 58 -3.74 4.00 20.24
N HIS A 59 -3.63 3.48 19.03
CA HIS A 59 -3.81 4.20 17.78
C HIS A 59 -5.21 3.96 17.20
N ARG A 60 -5.93 5.05 16.93
CA ARG A 60 -7.28 4.99 16.36
C ARG A 60 -7.22 4.84 14.84
N ILE A 61 -7.75 3.75 14.33
CA ILE A 61 -8.01 3.52 12.91
C ILE A 61 -9.40 4.06 12.58
N ARG A 62 -9.51 4.91 11.57
CA ARG A 62 -10.76 5.55 11.16
C ARG A 62 -10.69 6.00 9.72
N ASP A 63 -11.86 6.08 9.10
CA ASP A 63 -12.01 6.66 7.77
C ASP A 63 -12.14 8.21 7.84
N VAL A 64 -12.11 8.85 6.67
CA VAL A 64 -12.41 10.28 6.51
C VAL A 64 -13.88 10.57 6.84
N GLY A 65 -14.78 9.72 6.36
CA GLY A 65 -16.21 9.76 6.66
C GLY A 65 -16.59 8.73 7.74
N TYR A 66 -17.82 8.82 8.25
CA TYR A 66 -18.39 7.79 9.11
C TYR A 66 -19.30 6.88 8.29
N TYR A 67 -18.95 5.60 8.25
CA TYR A 67 -19.74 4.54 7.62
C TYR A 67 -19.80 3.39 8.63
N PRO A 68 -20.98 3.00 9.15
CA PRO A 68 -21.05 1.91 10.10
C PRO A 68 -20.69 0.57 9.46
N GLU A 69 -21.06 0.40 8.19
CA GLU A 69 -20.80 -0.80 7.41
C GLU A 69 -20.61 -0.43 5.94
N LEU A 70 -19.77 -1.19 5.23
CA LEU A 70 -19.55 -1.05 3.79
C LEU A 70 -19.51 -2.42 3.09
N SER A 71 -20.06 -2.50 1.88
CA SER A 71 -19.76 -3.59 0.96
C SER A 71 -18.31 -3.50 0.47
N LEU A 72 -17.78 -4.55 -0.16
CA LEU A 72 -16.44 -4.51 -0.76
C LEU A 72 -16.27 -3.36 -1.78
N THR A 73 -17.29 -3.12 -2.61
CA THR A 73 -17.32 -1.96 -3.52
C THR A 73 -17.30 -0.65 -2.73
N GLY A 74 -18.05 -0.57 -1.62
CA GLY A 74 -18.06 0.58 -0.74
C GLY A 74 -16.70 0.87 -0.12
N ILE A 75 -15.96 -0.17 0.31
CA ILE A 75 -14.60 -0.05 0.86
C ILE A 75 -13.67 0.63 -0.15
N LEU A 76 -13.69 0.25 -1.43
CA LEU A 76 -12.89 0.91 -2.46
C LEU A 76 -13.41 2.30 -2.81
N GLN A 77 -14.73 2.45 -2.98
CA GLN A 77 -15.35 3.72 -3.37
C GLN A 77 -15.08 4.83 -2.34
N LYS A 78 -15.10 4.48 -1.05
CA LYS A 78 -14.83 5.40 0.05
C LYS A 78 -13.37 5.38 0.50
N SER A 79 -12.56 4.50 -0.08
CA SER A 79 -11.18 4.25 0.34
C SER A 79 -11.09 4.04 1.86
N SER A 80 -11.91 3.12 2.40
CA SER A 80 -12.02 2.88 3.84
C SER A 80 -10.76 2.22 4.38
N ASP A 81 -10.05 2.92 5.27
CA ASP A 81 -8.89 2.39 6.02
C ASP A 81 -9.35 1.32 7.01
N THR A 82 -10.50 1.55 7.62
CA THR A 82 -11.13 0.66 8.59
C THR A 82 -11.47 -0.69 7.94
N GLY A 83 -12.10 -0.66 6.77
CA GLY A 83 -12.47 -1.85 6.01
C GLY A 83 -11.26 -2.69 5.62
N VAL A 84 -10.24 -2.10 4.98
CA VAL A 84 -9.04 -2.88 4.60
C VAL A 84 -8.22 -3.35 5.80
N SER A 85 -8.25 -2.61 6.91
CA SER A 85 -7.59 -3.03 8.16
C SER A 85 -8.26 -4.28 8.72
N HIS A 86 -9.59 -4.34 8.77
CA HIS A 86 -10.30 -5.56 9.19
C HIS A 86 -9.97 -6.76 8.30
N LEU A 87 -9.92 -6.58 6.98
CA LEU A 87 -9.54 -7.64 6.05
C LEU A 87 -8.11 -8.14 6.31
N SER A 88 -7.16 -7.24 6.52
CA SER A 88 -5.76 -7.58 6.83
C SER A 88 -5.61 -8.31 8.16
N LEU A 89 -6.34 -7.89 9.20
CA LEU A 89 -6.31 -8.52 10.52
C LEU A 89 -6.94 -9.91 10.50
N ALA A 90 -7.92 -10.14 9.62
CA ALA A 90 -8.60 -11.43 9.44
C ALA A 90 -7.78 -12.47 8.64
N MET A 91 -6.68 -12.09 8.00
CA MET A 91 -5.83 -13.01 7.21
C MET A 91 -4.39 -13.07 7.70
N PRO A 92 -3.68 -14.21 7.56
CA PRO A 92 -2.24 -14.26 7.76
C PRO A 92 -1.53 -13.17 6.94
N ILE A 93 -0.71 -12.35 7.59
CA ILE A 93 -0.01 -11.22 6.96
C ILE A 93 0.84 -11.65 5.75
N GLN A 94 1.33 -12.89 5.76
CA GLN A 94 2.11 -13.44 4.67
C GLN A 94 1.36 -13.41 3.33
N HIS A 95 0.04 -13.62 3.32
CA HIS A 95 -0.73 -13.53 2.07
C HIS A 95 -0.67 -12.14 1.45
N LEU A 96 -0.72 -11.09 2.27
CA LEU A 96 -0.67 -9.72 1.76
C LEU A 96 0.76 -9.35 1.31
N ILE A 97 1.78 -9.80 2.06
CA ILE A 97 3.19 -9.65 1.65
C ILE A 97 3.44 -10.32 0.30
N ASP A 98 2.94 -11.56 0.14
CA ASP A 98 3.11 -12.33 -1.10
C ASP A 98 2.39 -11.66 -2.26
N THR A 99 1.17 -11.15 -2.04
CA THR A 99 0.46 -10.36 -3.06
C THR A 99 1.26 -9.13 -3.46
N TYR A 100 1.75 -8.32 -2.52
CA TYR A 100 2.51 -7.11 -2.85
C TYR A 100 3.80 -7.43 -3.62
N LYS A 101 4.51 -8.49 -3.23
CA LYS A 101 5.69 -8.97 -3.98
C LYS A 101 5.32 -9.47 -5.38
N ALA A 102 4.21 -10.19 -5.52
CA ALA A 102 3.74 -10.65 -6.83
C ALA A 102 3.38 -9.49 -7.77
N PHE A 103 3.02 -8.33 -7.22
CA PHE A 103 2.82 -7.08 -7.97
C PHE A 103 4.12 -6.27 -8.17
N GLY A 104 5.28 -6.78 -7.74
CA GLY A 104 6.60 -6.20 -7.98
C GLY A 104 7.11 -5.25 -6.89
N PHE A 105 6.39 -5.09 -5.76
CA PHE A 105 6.85 -4.21 -4.68
C PHE A 105 8.05 -4.81 -3.95
N GLY A 106 9.11 -4.00 -3.81
CA GLY A 106 10.37 -4.40 -3.18
C GLY A 106 11.38 -5.01 -4.15
N ASP A 107 11.02 -5.19 -5.43
CA ASP A 107 11.90 -5.68 -6.48
C ASP A 107 12.24 -4.56 -7.48
N SER A 108 13.40 -4.67 -8.13
CA SER A 108 13.77 -3.76 -9.22
C SER A 108 12.83 -3.94 -10.43
N THR A 109 12.46 -2.83 -11.07
CA THR A 109 11.66 -2.83 -12.32
C THR A 109 12.39 -3.44 -13.51
N GLY A 110 13.72 -3.56 -13.46
CA GLY A 110 14.51 -4.24 -14.47
C GLY A 110 14.67 -3.48 -15.79
N LEU A 111 14.45 -2.16 -15.83
CA LEU A 111 14.62 -1.38 -17.06
C LEU A 111 16.09 -1.20 -17.45
N GLY A 112 17.03 -1.49 -16.54
CA GLY A 112 18.46 -1.29 -16.75
C GLY A 112 18.87 0.19 -16.72
N LEU A 113 18.02 1.06 -16.19
CA LEU A 113 18.32 2.48 -16.01
C LEU A 113 19.17 2.69 -14.74
N THR A 114 20.17 3.56 -14.85
CA THR A 114 20.99 3.93 -13.68
C THR A 114 20.16 4.69 -12.66
N GLY A 115 20.23 4.28 -11.39
CA GLY A 115 19.57 4.98 -10.28
C GLY A 115 18.14 4.53 -10.01
N GLU A 116 17.71 3.38 -10.54
CA GLU A 116 16.47 2.72 -10.11
C GLU A 116 16.51 2.38 -8.61
N SER A 117 15.41 2.64 -7.94
CA SER A 117 15.14 2.17 -6.59
C SER A 117 14.20 0.97 -6.65
N ALA A 118 14.43 -0.04 -5.82
CA ALA A 118 13.51 -1.17 -5.66
C ALA A 118 12.32 -0.85 -4.73
N GLY A 119 12.26 0.38 -4.19
CA GLY A 119 11.35 0.71 -3.10
C GLY A 119 11.83 0.13 -1.77
N LEU A 120 10.89 -0.13 -0.86
CA LEU A 120 11.14 -0.76 0.43
C LEU A 120 9.99 -1.70 0.79
N MET A 121 10.26 -3.00 0.76
CA MET A 121 9.38 -4.02 1.34
C MET A 121 9.91 -4.41 2.74
N PRO A 122 9.15 -4.22 3.82
CA PRO A 122 9.62 -4.48 5.17
C PRO A 122 9.93 -5.98 5.40
N GLN A 123 11.13 -6.27 5.89
CA GLN A 123 11.53 -7.61 6.34
C GLN A 123 11.43 -7.69 7.85
N ARG A 124 10.25 -8.05 8.36
CA ARG A 124 9.98 -8.14 9.80
C ARG A 124 9.73 -9.59 10.23
N ARG A 125 10.32 -9.99 11.35
CA ARG A 125 10.05 -11.29 11.98
C ARG A 125 8.69 -11.34 12.68
N TYR A 126 8.24 -10.20 13.20
CA TYR A 126 6.97 -10.04 13.90
C TYR A 126 6.19 -8.87 13.32
N TRP A 127 4.88 -9.06 13.18
CA TRP A 127 3.94 -8.06 12.69
C TRP A 127 2.87 -7.84 13.76
N GLY A 128 2.92 -6.67 14.41
CA GLY A 128 1.87 -6.28 15.34
C GLY A 128 0.54 -6.00 14.62
N GLU A 129 -0.57 -5.94 15.35
CA GLU A 129 -1.88 -5.65 14.74
C GLU A 129 -1.89 -4.28 14.06
N LEU A 130 -1.29 -3.26 14.69
CA LEU A 130 -1.16 -1.94 14.10
C LEU A 130 -0.31 -1.93 12.81
N ASP A 131 0.80 -2.69 12.78
CA ASP A 131 1.62 -2.82 11.58
C ASP A 131 0.81 -3.46 10.43
N ARG A 132 0.04 -4.50 10.74
CA ARG A 132 -0.81 -5.20 9.75
C ARG A 132 -1.92 -4.30 9.21
N ALA A 133 -2.52 -3.49 10.08
CA ALA A 133 -3.53 -2.51 9.68
C ALA A 133 -2.92 -1.44 8.76
N THR A 134 -1.84 -0.79 9.19
CA THR A 134 -1.18 0.29 8.43
C THR A 134 -0.64 -0.17 7.08
N PHE A 135 -0.12 -1.39 7.00
CA PHE A 135 0.31 -2.01 5.75
C PHE A 135 -0.83 -2.24 4.74
N ALA A 136 -2.05 -2.44 5.23
CA ALA A 136 -3.24 -2.64 4.38
C ALA A 136 -3.72 -1.34 3.72
N PHE A 137 -3.47 -0.19 4.32
CA PHE A 137 -3.75 1.11 3.71
C PHE A 137 -2.49 1.86 3.26
N GLY A 138 -1.39 1.13 3.08
CA GLY A 138 -0.24 1.55 2.28
C GLY A 138 0.88 2.27 3.02
N TYR A 139 1.03 2.03 4.32
CA TYR A 139 2.11 2.57 5.16
C TYR A 139 3.06 1.46 5.65
N GLY A 140 4.32 1.81 5.85
CA GLY A 140 5.36 0.84 6.23
C GLY A 140 5.98 0.08 5.05
N LEU A 141 5.63 0.45 3.82
CA LEU A 141 6.31 0.08 2.58
C LEU A 141 6.52 1.33 1.72
N MET A 142 7.52 1.29 0.83
CA MET A 142 7.79 2.37 -0.10
C MET A 142 7.83 1.83 -1.53
N VAL A 143 7.31 2.59 -2.48
CA VAL A 143 7.33 2.27 -3.92
C VAL A 143 7.85 3.46 -4.69
N THR A 144 8.41 3.23 -5.87
CA THR A 144 8.66 4.29 -6.86
C THR A 144 7.39 4.60 -7.64
N PRO A 145 7.24 5.79 -8.26
CA PRO A 145 6.08 6.08 -9.10
C PRO A 145 5.90 5.14 -10.30
N LEU A 146 6.96 4.47 -10.73
CA LEU A 146 6.92 3.50 -11.82
C LEU A 146 6.39 2.12 -11.39
N GLN A 147 6.65 1.71 -10.14
CA GLN A 147 6.11 0.49 -9.54
C GLN A 147 4.62 0.66 -9.19
#